data_AF-K1V7G6-F1
#
_entry.id   AF-K1V7G6-F1
#
_cell.length_a   1.000
_cell.length_b   1.000
_cell.length_c   1.000
_cell.angle_alpha   90.00
_cell.angle_beta   90.00
_cell.angle_gamma   90.00
#
_symmetry.space_group_name_H-M   'P 1'
#
loop_
_entity.id
_entity.type
_entity.pdbx_description
1 polymer ?
#
loop_
_entity_poly.entity_id
_entity_poly.type
_entity_poly.pdbx_seq_one_letter_code
_entity_poly.pdbx_strand_id
1 'polypeptide(L)'
;MKVNNLFLVGVAALSLGMTACNNEDVPQVNNPGEGTTFAGMYISAMKDVSTRAVNDNQEDYGGRTEESKLTELQLLSNVLPQTWMLGTAADETGKFWETQTAGTFKVAPWKTNPGPQSMALLFNKGTLSADIATAADQTYGSTATAVKDIAALATDNKFVMTSRAEQKTIVPSITEDAAKTGTSEAQNVFSFDVER
;
A
#
# COMPACT_ATOMS: atom_id res chain seq x y z
N MET A 1 -41.81 -29.19 74.67
CA MET A 1 -41.37 -29.45 73.27
C MET A 1 -41.28 -28.11 72.57
N LYS A 2 -40.29 -27.72 71.79
CA LYS A 2 -38.95 -28.20 71.43
C LYS A 2 -38.39 -27.06 70.54
N VAL A 3 -37.12 -26.68 70.73
CA VAL A 3 -36.17 -25.96 69.82
C VAL A 3 -36.60 -24.62 69.18
N ASN A 4 -35.98 -23.47 69.47
CA ASN A 4 -34.57 -22.97 69.34
C ASN A 4 -34.40 -22.10 68.08
N ASN A 5 -34.06 -20.81 68.29
CA ASN A 5 -32.76 -20.18 67.96
C ASN A 5 -32.82 -19.46 66.59
N LEU A 6 -32.21 -18.31 66.31
CA LEU A 6 -31.22 -17.46 66.98
C LEU A 6 -31.01 -16.19 66.12
N PHE A 7 -30.46 -15.15 66.75
CA PHE A 7 -29.63 -14.04 66.22
C PHE A 7 -30.24 -13.05 65.19
N LEU A 8 -30.32 -11.73 65.41
CA LEU A 8 -29.45 -10.67 66.01
C LEU A 8 -28.50 -10.00 64.98
N VAL A 9 -28.81 -8.72 64.71
CA VAL A 9 -27.94 -7.54 64.49
C VAL A 9 -27.02 -7.48 63.27
N GLY A 10 -27.04 -6.30 62.62
CA GLY A 10 -25.96 -5.86 61.74
C GLY A 10 -26.21 -4.49 61.12
N VAL A 11 -25.88 -3.42 61.87
CA VAL A 11 -25.64 -2.07 61.36
C VAL A 11 -24.26 -2.03 60.69
N ALA A 12 -24.11 -1.36 59.55
CA ALA A 12 -23.08 -0.35 59.28
C ALA A 12 -23.06 0.04 57.80
N ALA A 13 -23.24 1.33 57.54
CA ALA A 13 -22.85 1.94 56.28
C ALA A 13 -21.32 1.99 56.20
N LEU A 14 -20.77 1.45 55.11
CA LEU A 14 -19.36 1.56 54.73
C LEU A 14 -19.28 2.27 53.39
N SER A 15 -18.82 3.52 53.43
CA SER A 15 -18.30 4.25 52.28
C SER A 15 -16.99 3.61 51.80
N LEU A 16 -16.93 3.22 50.54
CA LEU A 16 -15.69 2.87 49.84
C LEU A 16 -15.57 3.75 48.59
N GLY A 17 -14.47 4.48 48.49
CA GLY A 17 -14.15 5.35 47.36
C GLY A 17 -13.27 4.68 46.31
N MET A 18 -12.91 5.49 45.31
CA MET A 18 -11.90 5.28 44.24
C MET A 18 -12.27 4.16 43.25
N THR A 19 -12.09 4.25 41.93
CA THR A 19 -11.04 4.91 41.13
C THR A 19 -11.57 4.96 39.69
N ALA A 20 -11.09 5.88 38.86
CA ALA A 20 -11.40 5.88 37.43
C ALA A 20 -10.96 4.55 36.79
N CYS A 21 -11.91 3.75 36.32
CA CYS A 21 -11.64 2.64 35.41
C CYS A 21 -11.51 3.21 34.00
N ASN A 22 -10.29 3.62 33.65
CA ASN A 22 -9.86 3.60 32.27
C ASN A 22 -9.56 2.12 31.93
N ASN A 23 -9.98 1.72 30.73
CA ASN A 23 -9.66 0.48 30.01
C ASN A 23 -10.69 -0.67 30.10
N GLU A 24 -11.51 -0.75 29.05
CA GLU A 24 -11.78 -1.98 28.31
C GLU A 24 -11.71 -1.51 26.84
N ASP A 25 -10.58 -1.59 26.16
CA ASP A 25 -10.12 -2.82 25.49
C ASP A 25 -11.32 -3.63 24.95
N VAL A 26 -12.18 -2.95 24.19
CA VAL A 26 -13.05 -3.67 23.26
C VAL A 26 -12.08 -4.40 22.34
N PRO A 27 -12.02 -5.76 22.35
CA PRO A 27 -11.30 -6.44 21.31
C PRO A 27 -11.95 -5.94 20.03
N GLN A 28 -11.19 -5.23 19.19
CA GLN A 28 -11.68 -4.94 17.85
C GLN A 28 -12.00 -6.29 17.27
N VAL A 29 -13.30 -6.56 17.13
CA VAL A 29 -13.80 -7.72 16.41
C VAL A 29 -13.34 -7.45 14.99
N ASN A 30 -12.14 -7.91 14.65
CA ASN A 30 -11.62 -7.83 13.30
C ASN A 30 -12.67 -8.53 12.45
N ASN A 31 -13.39 -7.74 11.65
CA ASN A 31 -14.21 -8.32 10.61
C ASN A 31 -13.29 -9.26 9.81
N PRO A 32 -13.71 -10.48 9.45
CA PRO A 32 -12.84 -11.44 8.77
C PRO A 32 -12.21 -10.94 7.45
N GLY A 33 -12.65 -9.80 6.92
CA GLY A 33 -12.07 -9.12 5.75
C GLY A 33 -11.15 -7.93 6.07
N GLU A 34 -11.06 -7.48 7.33
CA GLU A 34 -10.12 -6.43 7.73
C GLU A 34 -8.77 -7.07 8.04
N GLY A 35 -7.75 -6.70 7.27
CA GLY A 35 -6.40 -7.21 7.45
C GLY A 35 -5.91 -7.13 8.90
N THR A 36 -5.02 -8.04 9.31
CA THR A 36 -4.49 -8.10 10.68
C THR A 36 -3.10 -7.48 10.83
N THR A 37 -2.52 -6.98 9.74
CA THR A 37 -1.21 -6.33 9.71
C THR A 37 -1.16 -5.24 8.64
N PHE A 38 -0.10 -4.43 8.63
CA PHE A 38 0.10 -3.38 7.64
C PHE A 38 1.28 -3.68 6.73
N ALA A 39 1.20 -3.16 5.51
CA ALA A 39 2.28 -3.16 4.55
C ALA A 39 2.48 -1.77 3.95
N GLY A 40 3.69 -1.51 3.46
CA GLY A 40 4.12 -0.29 2.80
C GLY A 40 4.92 -0.60 1.55
N MET A 41 5.21 0.42 0.74
CA MET A 41 6.02 0.27 -0.47
C MET A 41 6.97 1.43 -0.67
N TYR A 42 8.13 1.11 -1.25
CA TYR A 42 8.99 2.03 -1.96
C TYR A 42 8.91 1.71 -3.44
N ILE A 43 8.80 2.75 -4.27
CA ILE A 43 8.62 2.60 -5.70
C ILE A 43 9.65 3.46 -6.39
N SER A 44 10.35 2.90 -7.37
CA SER A 44 11.31 3.61 -8.20
C SER A 44 10.76 3.68 -9.62
N ALA A 45 10.36 4.87 -10.05
CA ALA A 45 10.09 5.11 -11.45
C ALA A 45 11.42 5.39 -12.12
N MET A 46 11.86 4.48 -13.01
CA MET A 46 13.13 4.62 -13.70
C MET A 46 13.15 5.92 -14.50
N LYS A 47 13.88 6.91 -14.00
CA LYS A 47 14.03 8.22 -14.65
C LYS A 47 15.25 8.27 -15.56
N ASP A 48 16.21 7.36 -15.36
CA ASP A 48 17.50 7.40 -16.05
C ASP A 48 17.78 6.10 -16.80
N VAL A 49 18.12 6.26 -18.07
CA VAL A 49 18.66 5.22 -18.95
C VAL A 49 19.83 4.54 -18.24
N SER A 50 19.65 3.25 -17.93
CA SER A 50 20.73 2.37 -17.50
C SER A 50 21.82 2.43 -18.57
N THR A 51 22.97 3.02 -18.23
CA THR A 51 24.17 3.18 -19.08
C THR A 51 24.01 4.12 -20.28
N ARG A 52 24.50 5.36 -20.13
CA ARG A 52 24.84 6.23 -21.27
C ARG A 52 26.25 5.89 -21.75
N ALA A 53 26.48 5.95 -23.06
CA ALA A 53 27.84 5.86 -23.56
C ALA A 53 28.64 7.08 -23.09
N VAL A 54 29.94 6.92 -22.81
CA VAL A 54 30.78 8.02 -22.29
C VAL A 54 30.87 9.22 -23.24
N ASN A 55 30.54 9.02 -24.52
CA ASN A 55 30.50 10.06 -25.57
C ASN A 55 29.08 10.34 -26.11
N ASP A 56 28.06 9.98 -25.35
CA ASP A 56 26.67 10.22 -25.71
C ASP A 56 26.26 11.67 -25.40
N ASN A 57 26.27 12.51 -26.44
CA ASN A 57 25.94 13.94 -26.38
C ASN A 57 24.47 14.25 -26.75
N GLN A 58 23.59 13.26 -26.79
CA GLN A 58 22.18 13.51 -27.09
C GLN A 58 21.50 14.23 -25.91
N GLU A 59 20.77 15.30 -26.22
CA GLU A 59 20.21 16.24 -25.23
C GLU A 59 18.74 15.93 -24.86
N ASP A 60 18.08 14.98 -25.52
CA ASP A 60 16.63 14.75 -25.41
C ASP A 60 16.22 13.57 -24.51
N TYR A 61 17.17 12.93 -23.81
CA TYR A 61 16.89 11.76 -22.96
C TYR A 61 15.91 12.00 -21.81
N GLY A 62 15.74 13.25 -21.39
CA GLY A 62 14.87 13.59 -20.25
C GLY A 62 13.38 13.39 -20.53
N GLY A 63 12.97 13.28 -21.80
CA GLY A 63 11.56 13.34 -22.19
C GLY A 63 10.91 14.68 -21.87
N ARG A 64 9.61 14.81 -22.14
CA ARG A 64 8.82 15.99 -21.76
C ARG A 64 8.36 15.87 -20.31
N THR A 65 8.20 17.00 -19.63
CA THR A 65 7.68 17.05 -18.25
C THR A 65 6.38 16.26 -18.07
N GLU A 66 5.49 16.32 -19.07
CA GLU A 66 4.20 15.63 -19.06
C GLU A 66 4.32 14.09 -19.16
N GLU A 67 5.46 13.56 -19.58
CA GLU A 67 5.70 12.11 -19.74
C GLU A 67 6.11 11.41 -18.44
N SER A 68 6.45 12.21 -17.42
CA SER A 68 6.90 11.73 -16.12
C SER A 68 5.88 11.96 -15.00
N LYS A 69 4.71 12.55 -15.29
CA LYS A 69 3.70 12.78 -14.25
C LYS A 69 2.97 11.50 -13.89
N LEU A 70 2.91 11.22 -12.59
CA LEU A 70 2.18 10.11 -12.00
C LEU A 70 0.99 10.66 -11.23
N THR A 71 -0.21 10.15 -11.48
CA THR A 71 -1.45 10.69 -10.89
C THR A 71 -2.23 9.66 -10.09
N GLU A 72 -2.18 8.40 -10.53
CA GLU A 72 -2.86 7.26 -9.91
C GLU A 72 -1.92 6.07 -9.91
N LEU A 73 -1.87 5.34 -8.80
CA LEU A 73 -1.15 4.09 -8.62
C LEU A 73 -2.14 3.00 -8.24
N GLN A 74 -2.07 1.86 -8.91
CA GLN A 74 -2.82 0.66 -8.55
C GLN A 74 -1.86 -0.46 -8.14
N LEU A 75 -2.20 -1.14 -7.04
CA LEU A 75 -1.64 -2.44 -6.67
C LEU A 75 -2.57 -3.52 -7.20
N LEU A 76 -2.05 -4.36 -8.10
CA LEU A 76 -2.65 -5.64 -8.44
C LEU A 76 -2.22 -6.64 -7.37
N SER A 77 -3.19 -7.31 -6.74
CA SER A 77 -2.91 -8.31 -5.72
C SER A 77 -3.96 -9.42 -5.72
N ASN A 78 -3.54 -10.64 -5.38
CA ASN A 78 -4.44 -11.79 -5.25
C ASN A 78 -5.20 -11.80 -3.91
N VAL A 79 -4.85 -10.89 -3.00
CA VAL A 79 -5.50 -10.76 -1.68
C VAL A 79 -6.32 -9.48 -1.63
N LEU A 80 -5.67 -8.32 -1.77
CA LEU A 80 -6.36 -7.03 -1.66
C LEU A 80 -5.73 -6.01 -2.62
N PRO A 81 -6.37 -5.75 -3.77
CA PRO A 81 -5.99 -4.64 -4.64
C PRO A 81 -6.13 -3.30 -3.92
N GLN A 82 -5.26 -2.35 -4.25
CA GLN A 82 -5.28 -1.00 -3.69
C GLN A 82 -5.18 0.04 -4.79
N THR A 83 -5.65 1.25 -4.50
CA THR A 83 -5.48 2.39 -5.40
C THR A 83 -5.14 3.63 -4.58
N TRP A 84 -4.09 4.32 -4.99
CA TRP A 84 -3.65 5.56 -4.39
C TRP A 84 -3.64 6.67 -5.43
N MET A 85 -4.04 7.86 -5.00
CA MET A 85 -3.89 9.09 -5.79
C MET A 85 -2.60 9.81 -5.39
N LEU A 86 -2.04 10.63 -6.28
CA LEU A 86 -0.93 11.50 -5.90
C LEU A 86 -1.36 12.42 -4.74
N GLY A 87 -0.56 12.42 -3.67
CA GLY A 87 -0.72 13.30 -2.51
C GLY A 87 -0.02 14.63 -2.70
N THR A 88 -0.38 15.60 -1.86
CA THR A 88 0.28 16.92 -1.80
C THR A 88 1.30 17.00 -0.67
N ALA A 89 1.22 16.08 0.28
CA ALA A 89 2.10 15.90 1.41
C ALA A 89 2.38 14.41 1.66
N ALA A 90 3.42 14.14 2.43
CA ALA A 90 3.73 12.80 2.88
C ALA A 90 2.62 12.26 3.79
N ASP A 91 2.44 10.93 3.76
CA ASP A 91 1.63 10.17 4.72
C ASP A 91 0.11 10.43 4.68
N GLU A 92 -0.39 11.12 3.66
CA GLU A 92 -1.83 11.28 3.46
C GLU A 92 -2.49 9.92 3.18
N THR A 93 -3.57 9.59 3.90
CA THR A 93 -4.31 8.33 3.73
C THR A 93 -4.80 8.16 2.29
N GLY A 94 -4.60 6.96 1.71
CA GLY A 94 -5.01 6.66 0.34
C GLY A 94 -4.22 7.42 -0.72
N LYS A 95 -3.05 7.96 -0.37
CA LYS A 95 -2.15 8.65 -1.29
C LYS A 95 -0.81 7.96 -1.45
N PHE A 96 -0.13 8.30 -2.55
CA PHE A 96 1.30 8.09 -2.72
C PHE A 96 1.98 9.45 -2.89
N TRP A 97 3.26 9.55 -2.55
CA TRP A 97 4.02 10.80 -2.65
C TRP A 97 5.46 10.53 -3.04
N GLU A 98 6.07 11.51 -3.70
CA GLU A 98 7.49 11.48 -4.03
C GLU A 98 8.33 11.67 -2.76
N THR A 99 9.44 10.94 -2.67
CA THR A 99 10.39 11.11 -1.56
C THR A 99 11.39 12.23 -1.88
N GLN A 100 12.39 12.43 -1.01
CA GLN A 100 13.46 13.37 -1.28
C GLN A 100 14.34 12.96 -2.47
N THR A 101 14.38 11.66 -2.79
CA THR A 101 15.08 11.16 -3.97
C THR A 101 14.12 11.21 -5.16
N ALA A 102 14.41 12.10 -6.11
CA ALA A 102 13.58 12.28 -7.29
C ALA A 102 13.33 10.95 -8.04
N GLY A 103 12.10 10.74 -8.49
CA GLY A 103 11.68 9.49 -9.15
C GLY A 103 11.43 8.33 -8.20
N THR A 104 11.55 8.52 -6.89
CA THR A 104 11.18 7.50 -5.90
C THR A 104 9.95 7.93 -5.11
N PHE A 105 9.09 6.98 -4.80
CA PHE A 105 7.79 7.23 -4.19
C PHE A 105 7.55 6.29 -3.00
N LYS A 106 6.69 6.73 -2.09
CA LYS A 106 6.07 5.90 -1.05
C LYS A 106 4.57 5.95 -1.17
N VAL A 107 3.91 4.95 -0.60
CA VAL A 107 2.46 4.89 -0.46
C VAL A 107 2.05 4.98 1.00
N ALA A 108 0.85 5.47 1.24
CA ALA A 108 0.20 5.32 2.54
C ALA A 108 0.08 3.83 2.85
N PRO A 109 0.50 3.37 4.04
CA PRO A 109 0.39 1.98 4.40
C PRO A 109 -1.05 1.48 4.27
N TRP A 110 -1.20 0.20 3.92
CA TRP A 110 -2.52 -0.42 3.83
C TRP A 110 -2.60 -1.63 4.74
N LYS A 111 -3.81 -1.88 5.25
CA LYS A 111 -4.12 -3.04 6.07
C LYS A 111 -4.27 -4.27 5.17
N THR A 112 -3.64 -5.39 5.52
CA THR A 112 -3.63 -6.64 4.74
C THR A 112 -3.46 -7.86 5.65
N ASN A 113 -3.47 -9.07 5.07
CA ASN A 113 -3.33 -10.34 5.78
C ASN A 113 -1.93 -10.95 5.61
N PRO A 114 -1.37 -11.59 6.66
CA PRO A 114 -0.10 -12.29 6.58
C PRO A 114 -0.10 -13.42 5.55
N GLY A 115 1.08 -13.76 5.02
CA GLY A 115 1.27 -14.85 4.06
C GLY A 115 1.70 -14.38 2.67
N PRO A 116 1.82 -15.32 1.71
CA PRO A 116 2.28 -15.03 0.36
C PRO A 116 1.23 -14.23 -0.42
N GLN A 117 1.66 -13.15 -1.06
CA GLN A 117 0.84 -12.30 -1.91
C GLN A 117 1.58 -12.03 -3.22
N SER A 118 0.94 -12.34 -4.34
CA SER A 118 1.39 -11.89 -5.65
C SER A 118 1.03 -10.41 -5.80
N MET A 119 1.98 -9.61 -6.25
CA MET A 119 1.88 -8.16 -6.34
C MET A 119 2.47 -7.65 -7.64
N ALA A 120 1.82 -6.66 -8.24
CA ALA A 120 2.36 -5.86 -9.33
C ALA A 120 1.79 -4.44 -9.25
N LEU A 121 2.53 -3.46 -9.77
CA LEU A 121 2.14 -2.06 -9.77
C LEU A 121 1.78 -1.58 -11.16
N LEU A 122 0.80 -0.68 -11.20
CA LEU A 122 0.34 -0.04 -12.42
C LEU A 122 0.06 1.44 -12.16
N PHE A 123 0.89 2.32 -12.70
CA PHE A 123 0.63 3.76 -12.70
C PHE A 123 -0.22 4.17 -13.90
N ASN A 124 -1.06 5.19 -13.68
CA ASN A 124 -1.82 5.90 -14.70
C ASN A 124 -2.55 4.98 -15.70
N LYS A 125 -3.05 3.84 -15.24
CA LYS A 125 -3.56 2.73 -16.08
C LYS A 125 -4.49 3.15 -17.22
N GLY A 126 -5.21 4.26 -17.05
CA GLY A 126 -6.23 4.72 -17.98
C GLY A 126 -7.30 3.64 -18.16
N THR A 127 -7.45 3.20 -19.42
CA THR A 127 -8.43 2.16 -19.79
C THR A 127 -7.87 0.75 -19.69
N LEU A 128 -6.59 0.58 -19.35
CA LEU A 128 -6.00 -0.73 -19.15
C LEU A 128 -6.70 -1.43 -17.98
N SER A 129 -7.08 -2.67 -18.23
CA SER A 129 -7.63 -3.60 -17.25
C SER A 129 -6.62 -4.73 -17.09
N ALA A 130 -6.10 -4.92 -15.88
CA ALA A 130 -5.11 -5.93 -15.58
C ALA A 130 -5.52 -6.70 -14.32
N ASP A 131 -5.19 -7.98 -14.31
CA ASP A 131 -5.38 -8.88 -13.17
C ASP A 131 -4.04 -9.51 -12.82
N ILE A 132 -3.74 -9.65 -11.53
CA ILE A 132 -2.48 -10.22 -11.05
C ILE A 132 -2.25 -11.65 -11.56
N ALA A 133 -3.31 -12.43 -11.78
CA ALA A 133 -3.23 -13.80 -12.27
C ALA A 133 -2.71 -13.88 -13.71
N THR A 134 -2.89 -12.82 -14.50
CA THR A 134 -2.46 -12.74 -15.90
C THR A 134 -1.38 -11.69 -16.14
N ALA A 135 -0.99 -10.92 -15.11
CA ALA A 135 -0.11 -9.76 -15.27
C ALA A 135 1.24 -10.09 -15.92
N ALA A 136 1.78 -11.28 -15.67
CA ALA A 136 3.07 -11.71 -16.24
C ALA A 136 3.02 -11.93 -17.77
N ASP A 137 1.85 -12.30 -18.30
CA ASP A 137 1.67 -12.72 -19.70
C ASP A 137 0.69 -11.82 -20.47
N GLN A 138 0.27 -10.72 -19.85
CA GLN A 138 -0.77 -9.87 -20.43
C GLN A 138 -0.22 -9.13 -21.66
N THR A 139 -0.89 -9.36 -22.79
CA THR A 139 -0.64 -8.61 -24.02
C THR A 139 -1.74 -7.57 -24.21
N TYR A 140 -1.36 -6.31 -24.38
CA TYR A 140 -2.26 -5.23 -24.76
C TYR A 140 -2.09 -4.87 -26.24
N GLY A 141 -3.21 -4.80 -26.96
CA GLY A 141 -3.21 -4.39 -28.36
C GLY A 141 -2.76 -5.47 -29.34
N SER A 142 -2.40 -5.03 -30.55
CA SER A 142 -1.91 -5.90 -31.63
C SER A 142 -0.98 -5.12 -32.58
N THR A 143 -0.23 -5.83 -33.42
CA THR A 143 0.60 -5.17 -34.46
C THR A 143 -0.24 -4.28 -35.39
N ALA A 144 -1.49 -4.68 -35.68
CA ALA A 144 -2.38 -3.91 -36.57
C ALA A 144 -2.88 -2.60 -35.93
N THR A 145 -2.92 -2.53 -34.60
CA THR A 145 -3.45 -1.40 -33.84
C THR A 145 -2.39 -0.65 -33.03
N ALA A 146 -1.12 -1.05 -33.15
CA ALA A 146 -0.01 -0.60 -32.32
C ALA A 146 0.05 0.92 -32.11
N VAL A 147 -0.06 1.72 -33.19
CA VAL A 147 -0.02 3.20 -33.09
C VAL A 147 -1.16 3.74 -32.22
N LYS A 148 -2.37 3.20 -32.39
CA LYS A 148 -3.53 3.60 -31.61
C LYS A 148 -3.42 3.14 -30.16
N ASP A 149 -2.94 1.93 -29.95
CA ASP A 149 -2.80 1.33 -28.62
C ASP A 149 -1.74 2.07 -27.81
N ILE A 150 -0.59 2.40 -28.40
CA ILE A 150 0.45 3.21 -27.78
C ILE A 150 -0.09 4.60 -27.43
N ALA A 151 -0.80 5.27 -28.36
CA ALA A 151 -1.39 6.57 -28.09
C ALA A 151 -2.39 6.55 -26.91
N ALA A 152 -3.09 5.44 -26.71
CA ALA A 152 -4.01 5.26 -25.59
C ALA A 152 -3.28 5.04 -24.24
N LEU A 153 -2.06 4.50 -24.24
CA LEU A 153 -1.24 4.29 -23.05
C LEU A 153 -0.30 5.47 -22.74
N ALA A 154 0.00 6.29 -23.75
CA ALA A 154 0.98 7.38 -23.72
C ALA A 154 0.32 8.74 -23.96
N THR A 155 -0.73 9.04 -23.19
CA THR A 155 -1.34 10.37 -23.20
C THR A 155 -0.56 11.30 -22.27
N ASP A 156 -0.38 12.57 -22.67
CA ASP A 156 0.26 13.58 -21.83
C ASP A 156 -0.30 13.55 -20.40
N ASN A 157 0.59 13.53 -19.40
CA ASN A 157 0.34 13.40 -17.96
C ASN A 157 -0.13 12.03 -17.46
N LYS A 158 -0.31 11.06 -18.34
CA LYS A 158 -0.89 9.76 -18.01
C LYS A 158 -0.21 8.62 -18.75
N PHE A 159 1.11 8.66 -18.79
CA PHE A 159 1.89 7.54 -19.29
C PHE A 159 1.72 6.37 -18.32
N VAL A 160 1.23 5.25 -18.85
CA VAL A 160 1.14 4.01 -18.11
C VAL A 160 2.56 3.56 -17.73
N MET A 161 2.73 3.05 -16.51
CA MET A 161 3.96 2.38 -16.11
C MET A 161 3.63 1.13 -15.31
N THR A 162 4.41 0.07 -15.47
CA THR A 162 4.20 -1.22 -14.82
C THR A 162 5.44 -1.69 -14.08
N SER A 163 5.25 -2.40 -12.97
CA SER A 163 6.31 -3.24 -12.40
C SER A 163 6.23 -4.65 -12.93
N ARG A 164 7.29 -5.43 -12.67
CA ARG A 164 7.19 -6.89 -12.72
C ARG A 164 6.20 -7.40 -11.67
N ALA A 165 5.57 -8.54 -11.97
CA ALA A 165 4.79 -9.28 -10.99
C ALA A 165 5.73 -10.11 -10.11
N GLU A 166 5.58 -9.98 -8.80
CA GLU A 166 6.42 -10.66 -7.81
C GLU A 166 5.57 -11.26 -6.69
N GLN A 167 6.04 -12.36 -6.09
CA GLN A 167 5.46 -12.87 -4.84
C GLN A 167 6.23 -12.31 -3.65
N LYS A 168 5.53 -11.63 -2.74
CA LYS A 168 6.06 -11.14 -1.47
C LYS A 168 5.41 -11.88 -0.32
N THR A 169 6.11 -12.02 0.79
CA THR A 169 5.55 -12.62 2.01
C THR A 169 5.26 -11.54 3.02
N ILE A 170 3.99 -11.37 3.40
CA ILE A 170 3.57 -10.45 4.45
C ILE A 170 3.81 -11.09 5.82
N VAL A 171 4.59 -10.39 6.66
CA VAL A 171 4.86 -10.71 8.05
C VAL A 171 3.66 -10.29 8.92
N PRO A 172 3.23 -11.10 9.91
CA PRO A 172 2.16 -10.72 10.82
C PRO A 172 2.56 -9.59 11.79
N SER A 173 1.54 -8.95 12.37
CA SER A 173 1.67 -8.03 13.51
C SER A 173 2.55 -6.79 13.27
N ILE A 174 2.81 -6.42 12.02
CA ILE A 174 3.36 -5.11 11.68
C ILE A 174 2.29 -4.03 11.88
N THR A 175 2.65 -3.00 12.64
CA THR A 175 1.82 -1.82 12.89
C THR A 175 1.86 -0.86 11.70
N GLU A 176 0.85 0.01 11.59
CA GLU A 176 0.82 1.04 10.55
C GLU A 176 2.08 1.91 10.58
N ASP A 177 2.48 2.39 11.75
CA ASP A 177 3.69 3.19 11.93
C ASP A 177 4.98 2.46 11.53
N ALA A 178 5.08 1.15 11.79
CA ALA A 178 6.23 0.36 11.38
C ALA A 178 6.29 0.19 9.85
N ALA A 179 5.16 -0.05 9.18
CA ALA A 179 5.09 -0.10 7.72
C ALA A 179 5.32 1.29 7.08
N LYS A 180 4.92 2.35 7.77
CA LYS A 180 5.08 3.75 7.35
C LYS A 180 6.55 4.20 7.38
N THR A 181 7.22 3.95 8.50
CA THR A 181 8.59 4.42 8.76
C THR A 181 9.66 3.39 8.39
N GLY A 182 9.26 2.14 8.18
CA GLY A 182 10.13 1.05 7.78
C GLY A 182 10.79 1.25 6.42
N THR A 183 11.83 0.47 6.20
CA THR A 183 12.68 0.53 4.98
C THR A 183 13.00 -0.85 4.43
N SER A 184 12.40 -1.90 4.98
CA SER A 184 12.71 -3.28 4.62
C SER A 184 11.49 -4.20 4.66
N GLU A 185 11.61 -5.34 3.99
CA GLU A 185 10.55 -6.36 3.97
C GLU A 185 10.26 -6.94 5.36
N ALA A 186 11.21 -6.87 6.31
CA ALA A 186 10.98 -7.26 7.71
C ALA A 186 9.90 -6.39 8.40
N GLN A 187 9.63 -5.20 7.85
CA GLN A 187 8.59 -4.27 8.29
C GLN A 187 7.44 -4.22 7.26
N ASN A 188 7.32 -5.25 6.40
CA ASN A 188 6.41 -5.28 5.26
C ASN A 188 6.54 -4.09 4.31
N VAL A 189 7.75 -3.53 4.16
CA VAL A 189 8.02 -2.47 3.18
C VAL A 189 8.71 -3.07 1.97
N PHE A 190 8.01 -3.11 0.84
CA PHE A 190 8.47 -3.77 -0.38
C PHE A 190 8.91 -2.76 -1.43
N SER A 191 9.97 -3.08 -2.16
CA SER A 191 10.48 -2.25 -3.25
C SER A 191 10.02 -2.76 -4.60
N PHE A 192 9.60 -1.83 -5.47
CA PHE A 192 9.24 -2.12 -6.87
C PHE A 192 9.88 -1.10 -7.80
N ASP A 193 10.45 -1.59 -8.89
CA ASP A 193 10.83 -0.74 -10.03
C ASP A 193 9.67 -0.72 -11.04
N VAL A 194 9.37 0.46 -11.59
CA VAL A 194 8.37 0.63 -12.65
C VAL A 194 8.99 1.26 -13.89
N GLU A 195 8.50 0.79 -15.04
CA GLU A 195 8.92 1.21 -16.37
C GLU A 195 7.70 1.57 -17.22
N ARG A 196 7.87 2.47 -18.20
CA ARG A 196 6.82 2.87 -19.16
C ARG A 196 6.55 1.78 -20.19
#